data_AF-A0A1V0Q1Q9-F1
#
_entry.id   AF-A0A1V0Q1Q9-F1
#
_cell.length_a   1.000
_cell.length_b   1.000
_cell.length_c   1.000
_cell.angle_alpha   90.00
_cell.angle_beta   90.00
_cell.angle_gamma   90.00
#
_symmetry.space_group_name_H-M   'P 1'
#
loop_
_entity.id
_entity.type
_entity.pdbx_description
1 polymer ?
#
loop_
_entity_poly.entity_id
_entity_poly.type
_entity_poly.pdbx_seq_one_letter_code
_entity_poly.pdbx_strand_id
1 'polypeptide(L)'
;MSEAGVAAPTLGRKPDTTDPGKTAPWWQRDDLTFRRGRLHLGTADLDALARKVGTPAYVVRAPRVAEKLRQLHRALDGAGLDHRIHYAIKANRTPQLLSYLAGRGLCGADVCSPEELLHALACGFREEDISFTGTSLSPADIEALARFDGIAINFDSLAALERYGRLCPGRKVGIRINPDRGIGYGDSEMLQYSGANATKFGIYLDRLSEAIEIAEKHGLEIARIHFHAGCGYLDREMEQFAAVLTASRAFTDRLPHLTEVNIGGGLGVPHRAGDRPLDLTRWASVIAAAFGGRKLTVAVEPGDFLVKDAGVLLASVTYRERRKEVEFLGLDAGFNLAMEPAFYDLPCEPVPAVPRDAPPARFTIVGNVNEALDKWAEDHPMPAPDDGDVIALINAGGYAASMRSDHCLRARREPSCCLTDDGGAAPGAVLPPCHGRPMTNPDATDTLSRETETGVTPHSPDFAFDPSDPWTQTFQMALEKAELSGKRVYEVGIGTGVNAAFLLQMCGAARVSGSDLDPRMADLAERNVRSLAPAQAHRFHPINGPSA
;
A
#
# COMPACT_ATOMS: atom_id res chain seq x y z
N MET A 1 -20.99 -25.62 -53.01
CA MET A 1 -19.57 -25.25 -53.18
C MET A 1 -19.48 -23.79 -52.78
N SER A 2 -19.22 -23.42 -51.52
CA SER A 2 -18.06 -23.73 -50.65
C SER A 2 -17.02 -22.60 -50.70
N GLU A 3 -17.32 -21.49 -50.04
CA GLU A 3 -16.31 -20.47 -49.69
C GLU A 3 -15.64 -20.87 -48.37
N ALA A 4 -14.35 -20.54 -48.23
CA ALA A 4 -13.52 -21.02 -47.14
C ALA A 4 -13.51 -20.05 -45.95
N GLY A 5 -13.89 -20.54 -44.76
CA GLY A 5 -13.70 -19.82 -43.51
C GLY A 5 -12.23 -19.80 -43.10
N VAL A 6 -11.65 -18.60 -42.93
CA VAL A 6 -10.28 -18.44 -42.42
C VAL A 6 -10.28 -18.70 -40.91
N ALA A 7 -9.61 -19.76 -40.47
CA ALA A 7 -9.50 -20.11 -39.06
C ALA A 7 -8.43 -19.26 -38.35
N ALA A 8 -8.80 -18.62 -37.23
CA ALA A 8 -7.85 -17.96 -36.34
C ALA A 8 -7.07 -19.00 -35.50
N PRO A 9 -5.78 -18.77 -35.18
CA PRO A 9 -4.96 -19.73 -34.46
C PRO A 9 -5.33 -19.82 -32.98
N THR A 10 -5.82 -20.98 -32.54
CA THR A 10 -6.11 -21.26 -31.14
C THR A 10 -4.83 -21.55 -30.34
N LEU A 11 -4.43 -20.63 -29.47
CA LEU A 11 -3.33 -20.82 -28.50
C LEU A 11 -3.75 -21.78 -27.38
N GLY A 12 -3.78 -23.07 -27.70
CA GLY A 12 -4.15 -24.17 -26.81
C GLY A 12 -3.12 -24.47 -25.71
N ARG A 13 -2.90 -23.54 -24.77
CA ARG A 13 -2.16 -23.82 -23.53
C ARG A 13 -3.07 -24.62 -22.59
N LYS A 14 -2.85 -25.94 -22.50
CA LYS A 14 -3.53 -26.77 -21.50
C LYS A 14 -3.28 -26.22 -20.08
N PRO A 15 -4.29 -26.16 -19.21
CA PRO A 15 -4.08 -25.97 -17.77
C PRO A 15 -3.16 -27.07 -17.21
N ASP A 16 -2.37 -26.70 -16.21
CA ASP A 16 -1.63 -27.67 -15.40
C ASP A 16 -2.63 -28.49 -14.55
N THR A 17 -2.29 -29.73 -14.17
CA THR A 17 -3.30 -30.68 -13.68
C THR A 17 -3.77 -30.39 -12.26
N THR A 18 -4.91 -29.70 -12.12
CA THR A 18 -5.67 -29.67 -10.88
C THR A 18 -6.45 -30.98 -10.68
N ASP A 19 -6.41 -31.51 -9.45
CA ASP A 19 -7.20 -32.65 -9.01
C ASP A 19 -8.70 -32.30 -9.06
N PRO A 20 -9.51 -32.93 -9.94
CA PRO A 20 -10.91 -32.53 -10.15
C PRO A 20 -11.82 -32.83 -8.95
N GLY A 21 -11.32 -33.50 -7.91
CA GLY A 21 -12.06 -33.74 -6.66
C GLY A 21 -11.93 -32.64 -5.61
N LYS A 22 -11.04 -31.64 -5.78
CA LYS A 22 -10.77 -30.61 -4.77
C LYS A 22 -11.17 -29.22 -5.25
N THR A 23 -12.15 -28.63 -4.57
CA THR A 23 -12.39 -27.18 -4.61
C THR A 23 -11.15 -26.44 -4.10
N ALA A 24 -10.69 -25.42 -4.82
CA ALA A 24 -9.56 -24.61 -4.39
C ALA A 24 -9.87 -23.92 -3.04
N PRO A 25 -8.86 -23.69 -2.17
CA PRO A 25 -9.03 -22.87 -0.96
C PRO A 25 -9.56 -21.48 -1.27
N TRP A 26 -10.32 -20.89 -0.35
CA TRP A 26 -11.02 -19.62 -0.55
C TRP A 26 -10.11 -18.44 -0.92
N TRP A 27 -8.85 -18.49 -0.49
CA TRP A 27 -7.82 -17.47 -0.75
C TRP A 27 -7.08 -17.68 -2.09
N GLN A 28 -7.23 -18.84 -2.75
CA GLN A 28 -6.45 -19.18 -3.94
C GLN A 28 -6.98 -18.46 -5.19
N ARG A 29 -6.05 -17.94 -6.01
CA ARG A 29 -6.31 -17.05 -7.14
C ARG A 29 -5.11 -17.01 -8.09
N ASP A 30 -5.28 -16.56 -9.34
CA ASP A 30 -4.27 -16.71 -10.41
C ASP A 30 -2.86 -16.19 -10.07
N ASP A 31 -2.79 -15.10 -9.29
CA ASP A 31 -1.56 -14.50 -8.74
C ASP A 31 -1.36 -14.70 -7.23
N LEU A 32 -2.10 -15.61 -6.58
CA LEU A 32 -1.74 -16.21 -5.29
C LEU A 32 -2.15 -17.70 -5.30
N THR A 33 -1.23 -18.55 -5.75
CA THR A 33 -1.51 -19.97 -6.02
C THR A 33 -0.26 -20.82 -5.90
N PHE A 34 -0.44 -22.11 -5.62
CA PHE A 34 0.63 -23.10 -5.80
C PHE A 34 0.99 -23.24 -7.28
N ARG A 35 2.29 -23.30 -7.57
CA ARG A 35 2.85 -23.67 -8.88
C ARG A 35 3.97 -24.67 -8.61
N ARG A 36 3.88 -25.88 -9.19
CA ARG A 36 4.80 -27.01 -8.92
C ARG A 36 5.01 -27.28 -7.43
N GLY A 37 3.93 -27.19 -6.62
CA GLY A 37 3.96 -27.45 -5.18
C GLY A 37 4.49 -26.32 -4.29
N ARG A 38 4.85 -25.15 -4.84
CA ARG A 38 5.34 -23.99 -4.05
C ARG A 38 4.42 -22.77 -4.22
N LEU A 39 4.13 -22.06 -3.14
CA LEU A 39 3.20 -20.92 -3.13
C LEU A 39 3.85 -19.70 -3.79
N HIS A 40 3.18 -19.15 -4.80
CA HIS A 40 3.65 -17.97 -5.53
C HIS A 40 2.69 -16.80 -5.36
N LEU A 41 3.24 -15.60 -5.13
CA LEU A 41 2.54 -14.32 -5.29
C LEU A 41 2.97 -13.68 -6.62
N GLY A 42 2.11 -13.73 -7.63
CA GLY A 42 2.43 -13.34 -9.00
C GLY A 42 3.44 -14.29 -9.66
N THR A 43 4.67 -13.81 -9.84
CA THR A 43 5.84 -14.60 -10.30
C THR A 43 6.77 -15.00 -9.15
N ALA A 44 6.64 -14.38 -7.97
CA ALA A 44 7.54 -14.59 -6.85
C ALA A 44 7.16 -15.84 -6.03
N ASP A 45 8.05 -16.83 -6.02
CA ASP A 45 8.00 -17.99 -5.13
C ASP A 45 8.32 -17.54 -3.68
N LEU A 46 7.39 -17.75 -2.76
CA LEU A 46 7.45 -17.12 -1.43
C LEU A 46 8.49 -17.77 -0.50
N ASP A 47 8.75 -19.07 -0.63
CA ASP A 47 9.80 -19.76 0.12
C ASP A 47 11.20 -19.36 -0.39
N ALA A 48 11.37 -19.25 -1.71
CA ALA A 48 12.61 -18.71 -2.28
C ALA A 48 12.84 -17.23 -1.89
N LEU A 49 11.78 -16.42 -1.83
CA LEU A 49 11.88 -15.01 -1.44
C LEU A 49 12.22 -14.86 0.06
N ALA A 50 11.54 -15.58 0.95
CA ALA A 50 11.86 -15.60 2.38
C ALA A 50 13.31 -16.03 2.65
N ARG A 51 13.83 -17.04 1.95
CA ARG A 51 15.25 -17.44 2.05
C ARG A 51 16.22 -16.37 1.57
N LYS A 52 15.81 -15.46 0.67
CA LYS A 52 16.64 -14.35 0.17
C LYS A 52 16.63 -13.13 1.11
N VAL A 53 15.48 -12.77 1.68
CA VAL A 53 15.32 -11.52 2.46
C VAL A 53 15.28 -11.74 3.98
N GLY A 54 15.12 -13.00 4.41
CA GLY A 54 14.86 -13.39 5.79
C GLY A 54 13.38 -13.35 6.15
N THR A 55 13.08 -13.82 7.36
CA THR A 55 11.77 -13.67 8.02
C THR A 55 11.96 -12.95 9.37
N PRO A 56 10.90 -12.31 9.90
CA PRO A 56 9.62 -12.03 9.25
C PRO A 56 9.74 -10.97 8.13
N ALA A 57 8.91 -11.06 7.09
CA ALA A 57 8.94 -10.14 5.94
C ALA A 57 7.55 -9.89 5.35
N TYR A 58 7.26 -8.65 4.96
CA TYR A 58 6.04 -8.29 4.23
C TYR A 58 6.30 -8.38 2.72
N VAL A 59 5.41 -9.01 1.96
CA VAL A 59 5.50 -9.06 0.49
C VAL A 59 4.20 -8.54 -0.10
N VAL A 60 4.27 -7.53 -0.97
CA VAL A 60 3.11 -6.85 -1.57
C VAL A 60 3.23 -6.81 -3.09
N ARG A 61 2.22 -7.31 -3.81
CA ARG A 61 2.16 -7.30 -5.28
C ARG A 61 1.49 -6.04 -5.81
N ALA A 62 2.28 -5.04 -6.17
CA ALA A 62 1.79 -3.74 -6.62
C ALA A 62 0.89 -3.78 -7.88
N PRO A 63 1.12 -4.66 -8.89
CA PRO A 63 0.18 -4.84 -10.00
C PRO A 63 -1.23 -5.29 -9.58
N ARG A 64 -1.39 -5.97 -8.44
CA ARG A 64 -2.72 -6.32 -7.92
C ARG A 64 -3.46 -5.08 -7.42
N VAL A 65 -2.75 -4.20 -6.70
CA VAL A 65 -3.28 -2.90 -6.23
C VAL A 65 -3.71 -2.04 -7.42
N ALA A 66 -2.86 -1.94 -8.45
CA ALA A 66 -3.17 -1.24 -9.69
C ALA A 66 -4.36 -1.86 -10.45
N GLU A 67 -4.49 -3.19 -10.49
CA GLU A 67 -5.65 -3.82 -11.15
C GLU A 67 -6.94 -3.62 -10.36
N LYS A 68 -6.91 -3.63 -9.03
CA LYS A 68 -8.09 -3.29 -8.23
C LYS A 68 -8.51 -1.83 -8.38
N LEU A 69 -7.58 -0.89 -8.55
CA LEU A 69 -7.91 0.48 -8.94
C LEU A 69 -8.66 0.53 -10.28
N ARG A 70 -8.17 -0.19 -11.30
CA ARG A 70 -8.89 -0.31 -12.59
C ARG A 70 -10.24 -1.00 -12.46
N GLN A 71 -10.41 -1.96 -11.55
CA GLN A 71 -11.71 -2.58 -11.28
C GLN A 71 -12.72 -1.59 -10.71
N LEU A 72 -12.31 -0.71 -9.79
CA LEU A 72 -13.16 0.35 -9.26
C LEU A 72 -13.51 1.41 -10.31
N HIS A 73 -12.53 1.88 -11.09
CA HIS A 73 -12.81 2.80 -12.22
C HIS A 73 -13.85 2.21 -13.18
N ARG A 74 -13.62 1.00 -13.71
CA ARG A 74 -14.55 0.34 -14.65
C ARG A 74 -15.96 0.15 -14.07
N ALA A 75 -16.10 -0.01 -12.76
CA ALA A 75 -17.40 -0.10 -12.10
C ALA A 75 -18.11 1.26 -12.01
N LEU A 76 -17.39 2.32 -11.63
CA LEU A 76 -17.92 3.69 -11.53
C LEU A 76 -18.22 4.29 -12.92
N ASP A 77 -17.32 4.08 -13.89
CA ASP A 77 -17.52 4.37 -15.32
C ASP A 77 -18.78 3.66 -15.85
N GLY A 78 -18.90 2.35 -15.58
CA GLY A 78 -20.04 1.52 -16.01
C GLY A 78 -21.38 1.92 -15.36
N ALA A 79 -21.33 2.61 -14.22
CA ALA A 79 -22.50 3.21 -13.55
C ALA A 79 -22.77 4.67 -13.99
N GLY A 80 -21.94 5.24 -14.87
CA GLY A 80 -22.10 6.60 -15.40
C GLY A 80 -21.75 7.71 -14.41
N LEU A 81 -20.81 7.44 -13.48
CA LEU A 81 -20.41 8.37 -12.43
C LEU A 81 -19.12 9.13 -12.79
N ASP A 82 -19.17 10.46 -12.76
CA ASP A 82 -17.97 11.28 -12.58
C ASP A 82 -17.40 11.00 -11.19
N HIS A 83 -16.11 10.66 -11.10
CA HIS A 83 -15.56 10.07 -9.88
C HIS A 83 -14.06 10.32 -9.66
N ARG A 84 -13.65 10.22 -8.40
CA ARG A 84 -12.25 10.25 -7.94
C ARG A 84 -11.97 9.06 -7.03
N ILE A 85 -10.76 8.53 -7.11
CA ILE A 85 -10.28 7.47 -6.20
C ILE A 85 -9.06 8.00 -5.45
N HIS A 86 -9.11 7.99 -4.13
CA HIS A 86 -8.02 8.36 -3.25
C HIS A 86 -7.57 7.11 -2.47
N TYR A 87 -6.29 6.74 -2.57
CA TYR A 87 -5.80 5.59 -1.81
C TYR A 87 -5.60 5.97 -0.34
N ALA A 88 -6.33 5.30 0.56
CA ALA A 88 -6.26 5.55 2.00
C ALA A 88 -4.94 5.04 2.59
N ILE A 89 -3.92 5.90 2.67
CA ILE A 89 -2.53 5.45 2.92
C ILE A 89 -2.35 4.84 4.30
N LYS A 90 -3.24 5.18 5.25
CA LYS A 90 -3.36 4.52 6.57
C LYS A 90 -3.38 2.99 6.48
N ALA A 91 -3.96 2.41 5.42
CA ALA A 91 -3.95 0.95 5.20
C ALA A 91 -2.54 0.41 4.94
N ASN A 92 -1.78 1.02 4.04
CA ASN A 92 -0.35 0.73 3.86
C ASN A 92 0.38 1.94 3.28
N ARG A 93 1.18 2.61 4.12
CA ARG A 93 1.96 3.82 3.80
C ARG A 93 3.42 3.54 3.42
N THR A 94 3.77 2.33 3.01
CA THR A 94 5.13 2.01 2.57
C THR A 94 5.52 2.86 1.32
N PRO A 95 6.65 3.60 1.32
CA PRO A 95 7.06 4.47 0.20
C PRO A 95 7.11 3.77 -1.15
N GLN A 96 7.59 2.51 -1.18
CA GLN A 96 7.60 1.60 -2.32
C GLN A 96 6.25 1.60 -3.07
N LEU A 97 5.16 1.45 -2.31
CA LEU A 97 3.80 1.37 -2.85
C LEU A 97 3.25 2.75 -3.21
N LEU A 98 3.48 3.75 -2.36
CA LEU A 98 2.99 5.11 -2.60
C LEU A 98 3.60 5.72 -3.87
N SER A 99 4.92 5.64 -4.05
CA SER A 99 5.62 6.10 -5.26
C SER A 99 5.21 5.31 -6.52
N TYR A 100 4.96 4.00 -6.38
CA TYR A 100 4.44 3.16 -7.48
C TYR A 100 3.06 3.62 -7.97
N LEU A 101 2.19 4.04 -7.04
CA LEU A 101 0.83 4.54 -7.32
C LEU A 101 0.85 5.97 -7.89
N ALA A 102 1.55 6.89 -7.22
CA ALA A 102 1.71 8.28 -7.66
C ALA A 102 2.35 8.35 -9.06
N GLY A 103 3.38 7.54 -9.33
CA GLY A 103 4.02 7.45 -10.64
C GLY A 103 3.07 7.04 -11.78
N ARG A 104 1.98 6.32 -11.47
CA ARG A 104 0.94 5.85 -12.40
C ARG A 104 -0.27 6.78 -12.54
N GLY A 105 -0.55 7.64 -11.56
CA GLY A 105 -1.69 8.57 -11.62
C GLY A 105 -3.07 7.89 -11.66
N LEU A 106 -3.19 6.66 -11.14
CA LEU A 106 -4.46 5.92 -11.07
C LEU A 106 -5.30 6.24 -9.82
N CYS A 107 -4.76 7.03 -8.89
CA CYS A 107 -5.46 7.50 -7.71
C CYS A 107 -4.75 8.73 -7.14
N GLY A 108 -5.50 9.53 -6.39
CA GLY A 108 -4.95 10.42 -5.40
C GLY A 108 -4.59 9.68 -4.10
N ALA A 109 -4.37 10.42 -3.02
CA ALA A 109 -4.20 9.87 -1.67
C ALA A 109 -5.29 10.37 -0.72
N ASP A 110 -5.68 9.53 0.25
CA ASP A 110 -6.42 9.92 1.46
C ASP A 110 -5.46 9.82 2.66
N VAL A 111 -5.40 10.90 3.43
CA VAL A 111 -4.47 11.10 4.55
C VAL A 111 -5.23 11.67 5.77
N CYS A 112 -4.85 11.24 6.97
CA CYS A 112 -5.55 11.66 8.20
C CYS A 112 -4.70 12.46 9.21
N SER A 113 -3.42 12.68 8.95
CA SER A 113 -2.53 13.56 9.75
C SER A 113 -1.61 14.43 8.86
N PRO A 114 -1.05 15.54 9.39
CA PRO A 114 -0.08 16.36 8.67
C PRO A 114 1.17 15.57 8.21
N GLU A 115 1.58 14.57 9.00
CA GLU A 115 2.69 13.68 8.66
C GLU A 115 2.33 12.76 7.49
N GLU A 116 1.09 12.23 7.44
CA GLU A 116 0.62 11.45 6.29
C GLU A 116 0.51 12.30 5.01
N LEU A 117 0.10 13.57 5.13
CA LEU A 117 0.13 14.55 4.03
C LEU A 117 1.57 14.77 3.51
N LEU A 118 2.51 15.10 4.40
CA LEU A 118 3.91 15.32 4.04
C LEU A 118 4.56 14.06 3.44
N HIS A 119 4.18 12.88 3.92
CA HIS A 119 4.64 11.59 3.42
C HIS A 119 4.08 11.26 2.03
N ALA A 120 2.80 11.55 1.77
CA ALA A 120 2.21 11.42 0.43
C ALA A 120 2.88 12.35 -0.58
N LEU A 121 3.10 13.62 -0.23
CA LEU A 121 3.83 14.60 -1.05
C LEU A 121 5.27 14.13 -1.32
N ALA A 122 5.97 13.60 -0.30
CA ALA A 122 7.33 13.05 -0.45
C ALA A 122 7.38 11.80 -1.34
N CYS A 123 6.29 11.03 -1.44
CA CYS A 123 6.14 9.91 -2.38
C CYS A 123 5.66 10.35 -3.78
N GLY A 124 5.54 11.66 -4.04
CA GLY A 124 5.25 12.21 -5.37
C GLY A 124 3.77 12.36 -5.72
N PHE A 125 2.85 12.27 -4.75
CA PHE A 125 1.46 12.71 -4.98
C PHE A 125 1.40 14.24 -5.15
N ARG A 126 0.51 14.71 -6.02
CA ARG A 126 0.26 16.15 -6.23
C ARG A 126 -0.68 16.67 -5.15
N GLU A 127 -0.59 17.96 -4.83
CA GLU A 127 -1.35 18.58 -3.74
C GLU A 127 -2.86 18.54 -3.99
N GLU A 128 -3.26 18.80 -5.24
CA GLU A 128 -4.64 18.76 -5.75
C GLU A 128 -5.24 17.34 -5.87
N ASP A 129 -4.42 16.29 -5.67
CA ASP A 129 -4.84 14.89 -5.67
C ASP A 129 -4.99 14.32 -4.23
N ILE A 130 -4.81 15.14 -3.19
CA ILE A 130 -4.85 14.67 -1.79
C ILE A 130 -6.15 15.07 -1.08
N SER A 131 -6.93 14.07 -0.66
CA SER A 131 -8.03 14.20 0.31
C SER A 131 -7.45 14.20 1.72
N PHE A 132 -7.79 15.19 2.54
CA PHE A 132 -7.43 15.20 3.96
C PHE A 132 -8.67 15.08 4.83
N THR A 133 -8.72 14.05 5.67
CA THR A 133 -9.84 13.82 6.60
C THR A 133 -9.31 13.38 7.98
N GLY A 134 -9.22 14.33 8.92
CA GLY A 134 -8.64 14.10 10.25
C GLY A 134 -9.54 14.53 11.42
N THR A 135 -9.54 13.75 12.49
CA THR A 135 -10.33 13.92 13.73
C THR A 135 -9.48 14.55 14.84
N SER A 136 -10.11 15.35 15.71
CA SER A 136 -9.47 15.95 16.91
C SER A 136 -8.24 16.85 16.63
N LEU A 137 -8.21 17.51 15.48
CA LEU A 137 -7.07 18.32 15.02
C LEU A 137 -6.61 19.39 16.04
N SER A 138 -5.32 19.38 16.33
CA SER A 138 -4.63 20.37 17.17
C SER A 138 -4.57 21.74 16.48
N PRO A 139 -4.19 22.82 17.20
CA PRO A 139 -3.89 24.10 16.56
C PRO A 139 -2.75 23.98 15.55
N ALA A 140 -1.69 23.25 15.89
CA ALA A 140 -0.52 23.05 15.04
C ALA A 140 -0.85 22.25 13.77
N ASP A 141 -1.76 21.28 13.85
CA ASP A 141 -2.19 20.49 12.68
C ASP A 141 -2.90 21.40 11.68
N ILE A 142 -3.78 22.27 12.18
CA ILE A 142 -4.53 23.23 11.36
C ILE A 142 -3.60 24.33 10.82
N GLU A 143 -2.58 24.76 11.57
CA GLU A 143 -1.50 25.66 11.11
C GLU A 143 -0.53 25.01 10.12
N ALA A 144 -0.45 23.68 10.07
CA ALA A 144 0.27 22.94 9.03
C ALA A 144 -0.58 22.85 7.75
N LEU A 145 -1.85 22.45 7.87
CA LEU A 145 -2.81 22.36 6.76
C LEU A 145 -3.11 23.71 6.10
N ALA A 146 -3.07 24.81 6.88
CA ALA A 146 -3.21 26.19 6.40
C ALA A 146 -2.14 26.63 5.37
N ARG A 147 -1.07 25.86 5.19
CA ARG A 147 0.05 26.16 4.28
C ARG A 147 -0.16 25.62 2.87
N PHE A 148 -1.25 24.88 2.66
CA PHE A 148 -1.56 24.17 1.42
C PHE A 148 -2.87 24.70 0.82
N ASP A 149 -2.84 24.93 -0.49
CA ASP A 149 -3.85 25.60 -1.30
C ASP A 149 -4.64 24.63 -2.19
N GLY A 150 -4.02 23.51 -2.58
CA GLY A 150 -4.61 22.47 -3.43
C GLY A 150 -5.34 21.36 -2.67
N ILE A 151 -4.97 21.07 -1.41
CA ILE A 151 -5.47 19.89 -0.69
C ILE A 151 -6.97 19.93 -0.41
N ALA A 152 -7.63 18.78 -0.58
CA ALA A 152 -9.05 18.61 -0.33
C ALA A 152 -9.36 18.32 1.15
N ILE A 153 -9.22 19.34 2.01
CA ILE A 153 -9.53 19.24 3.44
C ILE A 153 -11.04 19.05 3.68
N ASN A 154 -11.39 18.06 4.53
CA ASN A 154 -12.73 17.79 5.05
C ASN A 154 -12.72 17.90 6.58
N PHE A 155 -13.43 18.89 7.14
CA PHE A 155 -13.42 19.16 8.58
C PHE A 155 -14.38 18.25 9.36
N ASP A 156 -13.83 17.46 10.28
CA ASP A 156 -14.55 16.50 11.14
C ASP A 156 -15.30 17.15 12.31
N SER A 157 -15.07 18.44 12.59
CA SER A 157 -15.78 19.17 13.65
C SER A 157 -15.91 20.67 13.37
N LEU A 158 -16.98 21.26 13.93
CA LEU A 158 -17.23 22.70 13.92
C LEU A 158 -16.05 23.51 14.49
N ALA A 159 -15.37 23.00 15.52
CA ALA A 159 -14.24 23.66 16.15
C ALA A 159 -12.99 23.72 15.25
N ALA A 160 -12.78 22.69 14.41
CA ALA A 160 -11.71 22.70 13.42
C ALA A 160 -12.04 23.64 12.25
N LEU A 161 -13.28 23.62 11.77
CA LEU A 161 -13.79 24.52 10.72
C LEU A 161 -13.68 26.01 11.14
N GLU A 162 -14.13 26.34 12.36
CA GLU A 162 -14.02 27.70 12.95
C GLU A 162 -12.57 28.15 13.14
N ARG A 163 -11.64 27.24 13.48
CA ARG A 163 -10.22 27.58 13.61
C ARG A 163 -9.58 27.81 12.24
N TYR A 164 -9.86 26.96 11.25
CA TYR A 164 -9.34 27.11 9.89
C TYR A 164 -9.88 28.38 9.22
N GLY A 165 -11.18 28.67 9.34
CA GLY A 165 -11.78 29.89 8.77
C GLY A 165 -11.15 31.20 9.24
N ARG A 166 -10.71 31.27 10.51
CA ARG A 166 -9.97 32.42 11.05
C ARG A 166 -8.57 32.60 10.46
N LEU A 167 -7.93 31.51 10.01
CA LEU A 167 -6.59 31.52 9.43
C LEU A 167 -6.62 31.69 7.90
N CYS A 168 -7.59 31.05 7.25
CA CYS A 168 -7.70 30.90 5.81
C CYS A 168 -9.12 31.27 5.32
N PRO A 169 -9.58 32.52 5.51
CA PRO A 169 -10.89 32.96 5.03
C PRO A 169 -10.99 32.91 3.50
N GLY A 170 -12.21 32.79 2.96
CA GLY A 170 -12.43 32.75 1.51
C GLY A 170 -12.13 31.41 0.82
N ARG A 171 -11.78 30.35 1.56
CA ARG A 171 -11.34 29.05 1.00
C ARG A 171 -12.48 28.09 0.72
N LYS A 172 -12.30 27.24 -0.31
CA LYS A 172 -13.13 26.04 -0.53
C LYS A 172 -12.74 24.96 0.46
N VAL A 173 -13.72 24.42 1.17
CA VAL A 173 -13.56 23.40 2.21
C VAL A 173 -14.59 22.27 2.03
N GLY A 174 -14.31 21.13 2.66
CA GLY A 174 -15.30 20.11 2.93
C GLY A 174 -15.66 20.05 4.40
N ILE A 175 -16.81 19.44 4.70
CA ILE A 175 -17.15 18.97 6.05
C ILE A 175 -17.33 17.46 6.04
N ARG A 176 -16.87 16.77 7.08
CA ARG A 176 -17.26 15.39 7.30
C ARG A 176 -18.56 15.35 8.08
N ILE A 177 -19.51 14.55 7.63
CA ILE A 177 -20.86 14.43 8.17
C ILE A 177 -21.05 13.08 8.86
N ASN A 178 -22.03 13.01 9.76
CA ASN A 178 -22.46 11.77 10.38
C ASN A 178 -23.91 11.43 9.94
N PRO A 179 -24.14 10.35 9.17
CA PRO A 179 -25.46 9.99 8.66
C PRO A 179 -26.30 9.10 9.61
N ASP A 180 -25.93 9.01 10.90
CA ASP A 180 -26.56 8.16 11.95
C ASP A 180 -26.67 6.66 11.59
N ARG A 181 -25.84 6.20 10.64
CA ARG A 181 -25.86 4.86 10.06
C ARG A 181 -24.47 4.44 9.61
N GLY A 182 -24.07 3.23 9.96
CA GLY A 182 -22.81 2.63 9.51
C GLY A 182 -22.88 1.11 9.46
N ILE A 183 -21.74 0.53 9.07
CA ILE A 183 -21.55 -0.88 8.69
C ILE A 183 -20.26 -1.38 9.35
N GLY A 184 -20.18 -2.66 9.68
CA GLY A 184 -18.94 -3.32 10.07
C GLY A 184 -18.89 -4.74 9.51
N TYR A 185 -17.70 -5.26 9.20
CA TYR A 185 -17.53 -6.66 8.81
C TYR A 185 -18.13 -7.58 9.89
N GLY A 186 -19.09 -8.43 9.50
CA GLY A 186 -19.79 -9.33 10.41
C GLY A 186 -20.61 -8.61 11.48
N ASP A 187 -21.14 -7.42 11.15
CA ASP A 187 -21.89 -6.52 12.04
C ASP A 187 -21.09 -6.02 13.27
N SER A 188 -19.76 -6.19 13.30
CA SER A 188 -18.88 -5.81 14.41
C SER A 188 -18.96 -4.32 14.75
N GLU A 189 -19.41 -3.99 15.97
CA GLU A 189 -19.49 -2.61 16.49
C GLU A 189 -18.13 -1.89 16.47
N MET A 190 -17.03 -2.62 16.68
CA MET A 190 -15.67 -2.06 16.65
C MET A 190 -15.22 -1.60 15.25
N LEU A 191 -15.96 -1.96 14.20
CA LEU A 191 -15.69 -1.60 12.80
C LEU A 191 -16.72 -0.61 12.23
N GLN A 192 -17.64 -0.10 13.06
CA GLN A 192 -18.64 0.92 12.69
C GLN A 192 -18.14 2.34 13.01
N TYR A 193 -18.33 3.27 12.06
CA TYR A 193 -17.83 4.67 12.16
C TYR A 193 -18.98 5.70 12.32
N SER A 194 -20.22 5.26 12.14
CA SER A 194 -21.48 6.00 12.33
C SER A 194 -22.54 4.97 12.75
N GLY A 195 -23.62 5.38 13.43
CA GLY A 195 -24.66 4.49 13.91
C GLY A 195 -25.58 5.15 14.94
N ALA A 196 -26.39 4.34 15.63
CA ALA A 196 -27.39 4.83 16.59
C ALA A 196 -26.79 5.39 17.90
N ASN A 197 -25.52 5.11 18.19
CA ASN A 197 -24.77 5.70 19.29
C ASN A 197 -23.86 6.82 18.76
N ALA A 198 -23.74 7.91 19.52
CA ALA A 198 -22.89 9.04 19.13
C ALA A 198 -21.41 8.60 18.97
N THR A 199 -20.91 8.62 17.73
CA THR A 199 -19.50 8.39 17.42
C THR A 199 -18.71 9.71 17.45
N LYS A 200 -17.38 9.61 17.59
CA LYS A 200 -16.46 10.77 17.63
C LYS A 200 -16.27 11.49 16.28
N PHE A 201 -17.03 11.11 15.25
CA PHE A 201 -16.76 11.45 13.85
C PHE A 201 -17.89 12.29 13.25
N GLY A 202 -17.50 13.32 12.49
CA GLY A 202 -18.39 14.11 11.65
C GLY A 202 -19.42 14.99 12.36
N ILE A 203 -20.03 15.86 11.55
CA ILE A 203 -21.09 16.80 11.96
C ILE A 203 -22.46 16.15 11.68
N TYR A 204 -23.31 16.10 12.70
CA TYR A 204 -24.67 15.54 12.65
C TYR A 204 -25.65 16.51 11.95
N LEU A 205 -26.78 15.99 11.47
CA LEU A 205 -27.69 16.75 10.59
C LEU A 205 -28.37 17.95 11.29
N ASP A 206 -28.59 17.85 12.60
CA ASP A 206 -29.09 18.93 13.46
C ASP A 206 -28.07 20.09 13.57
N ARG A 207 -26.76 19.79 13.59
CA ARG A 207 -25.66 20.76 13.68
C ARG A 207 -25.20 21.32 12.33
N LEU A 208 -25.80 20.88 11.21
CA LEU A 208 -25.42 21.34 9.87
C LEU A 208 -25.63 22.85 9.65
N SER A 209 -26.62 23.49 10.28
CA SER A 209 -26.81 24.94 10.16
C SER A 209 -25.65 25.72 10.77
N GLU A 210 -25.14 25.29 11.93
CA GLU A 210 -23.99 25.92 12.60
C GLU A 210 -22.70 25.78 11.79
N ALA A 211 -22.54 24.68 11.03
CA ALA A 211 -21.44 24.54 10.08
C ALA A 211 -21.53 25.56 8.92
N ILE A 212 -22.74 25.82 8.44
CA ILE A 212 -23.01 26.84 7.40
C ILE A 212 -22.77 28.24 7.96
N GLU A 213 -23.29 28.55 9.16
CA GLU A 213 -23.08 29.84 9.85
C GLU A 213 -21.58 30.13 10.09
N ILE A 214 -20.79 29.12 10.48
CA ILE A 214 -19.33 29.25 10.58
C ILE A 214 -18.69 29.49 9.21
N ALA A 215 -19.14 28.81 8.16
CA ALA A 215 -18.60 29.01 6.82
C ALA A 215 -18.89 30.42 6.28
N GLU A 216 -20.15 30.87 6.34
CA GLU A 216 -20.57 32.22 5.94
C GLU A 216 -19.78 33.31 6.67
N LYS A 217 -19.62 33.17 7.99
CA LYS A 217 -18.88 34.09 8.86
C LYS A 217 -17.42 34.32 8.46
N HIS A 218 -16.75 33.31 7.91
CA HIS A 218 -15.35 33.40 7.43
C HIS A 218 -15.24 33.40 5.89
N GLY A 219 -16.37 33.49 5.17
CA GLY A 219 -16.42 33.42 3.71
C GLY A 219 -15.95 32.09 3.12
N LEU A 220 -15.99 30.99 3.88
CA LEU A 220 -15.65 29.66 3.39
C LEU A 220 -16.75 29.11 2.47
N GLU A 221 -16.36 28.38 1.43
CA GLU A 221 -17.28 27.67 0.55
C GLU A 221 -17.28 26.18 0.87
N ILE A 222 -18.39 25.66 1.42
CA ILE A 222 -18.57 24.21 1.63
C ILE A 222 -18.89 23.54 0.27
N ALA A 223 -17.83 23.18 -0.44
CA ALA A 223 -17.88 22.58 -1.78
C ALA A 223 -17.90 21.04 -1.75
N ARG A 224 -17.55 20.42 -0.60
CA ARG A 224 -17.51 18.96 -0.40
C ARG A 224 -18.29 18.54 0.85
N ILE A 225 -18.87 17.34 0.79
CA ILE A 225 -19.13 16.54 2.00
C ILE A 225 -18.28 15.28 1.98
N HIS A 226 -17.90 14.81 3.16
CA HIS A 226 -17.25 13.52 3.40
C HIS A 226 -18.10 12.68 4.36
N PHE A 227 -18.22 11.38 4.14
CA PHE A 227 -18.57 10.44 5.20
C PHE A 227 -17.85 9.10 4.97
N HIS A 228 -17.91 8.22 5.97
CA HIS A 228 -17.31 6.88 5.87
C HIS A 228 -18.32 5.86 6.40
N ALA A 229 -18.82 5.00 5.50
CA ALA A 229 -19.94 4.11 5.81
C ALA A 229 -19.59 2.99 6.80
N GLY A 230 -18.34 2.57 6.92
CA GLY A 230 -17.95 1.41 7.74
C GLY A 230 -16.62 0.80 7.32
N CYS A 231 -16.21 -0.30 7.95
CA CYS A 231 -15.00 -1.04 7.57
C CYS A 231 -15.27 -2.52 7.27
N GLY A 232 -14.62 -3.03 6.22
CA GLY A 232 -14.61 -4.44 5.82
C GLY A 232 -15.89 -4.96 5.18
N TYR A 233 -16.79 -4.11 4.68
CA TYR A 233 -18.08 -4.54 4.17
C TYR A 233 -17.99 -5.34 2.86
N LEU A 234 -18.85 -6.34 2.71
CA LEU A 234 -18.92 -7.27 1.59
C LEU A 234 -20.29 -7.17 0.89
N ASP A 235 -20.55 -8.07 -0.06
CA ASP A 235 -21.80 -8.06 -0.83
C ASP A 235 -23.07 -8.26 0.04
N ARG A 236 -22.96 -8.92 1.20
CA ARG A 236 -24.11 -9.15 2.11
C ARG A 236 -24.55 -7.87 2.86
N GLU A 237 -23.69 -6.84 2.94
CA GLU A 237 -23.99 -5.57 3.63
C GLU A 237 -24.45 -4.46 2.65
N MET A 238 -24.67 -4.74 1.36
CA MET A 238 -25.04 -3.73 0.36
C MET A 238 -26.38 -3.01 0.63
N GLU A 239 -27.35 -3.68 1.23
CA GLU A 239 -28.59 -3.07 1.73
C GLU A 239 -28.31 -2.03 2.82
N GLN A 240 -27.35 -2.30 3.72
CA GLN A 240 -26.92 -1.33 4.74
C GLN A 240 -26.23 -0.13 4.08
N PHE A 241 -25.34 -0.38 3.12
CA PHE A 241 -24.65 0.66 2.34
C PHE A 241 -25.64 1.58 1.61
N ALA A 242 -26.65 1.02 0.92
CA ALA A 242 -27.71 1.80 0.28
C ALA A 242 -28.47 2.71 1.27
N ALA A 243 -28.71 2.23 2.51
CA ALA A 243 -29.34 3.03 3.56
C ALA A 243 -28.44 4.17 4.07
N VAL A 244 -27.12 3.97 4.18
CA VAL A 244 -26.15 5.03 4.52
C VAL A 244 -26.11 6.11 3.43
N LEU A 245 -25.99 5.72 2.15
CA LEU A 245 -25.98 6.68 1.04
C LEU A 245 -27.30 7.47 1.00
N THR A 246 -28.44 6.81 1.21
CA THR A 246 -29.76 7.45 1.25
C THR A 246 -29.87 8.46 2.39
N ALA A 247 -29.35 8.16 3.59
CA ALA A 247 -29.35 9.09 4.72
C ALA A 247 -28.45 10.32 4.47
N SER A 248 -27.26 10.13 3.87
CA SER A 248 -26.32 11.22 3.57
C SER A 248 -26.92 12.30 2.64
N ARG A 249 -27.90 11.95 1.81
CA ARG A 249 -28.58 12.92 0.92
C ARG A 249 -29.27 14.07 1.67
N ALA A 250 -29.70 13.85 2.91
CA ALA A 250 -30.29 14.91 3.74
C ALA A 250 -29.34 16.09 4.00
N PHE A 251 -28.03 15.85 3.87
CA PHE A 251 -27.00 16.89 3.89
C PHE A 251 -26.81 17.51 2.49
N THR A 252 -26.72 16.68 1.43
CA THR A 252 -26.53 17.20 0.05
C THR A 252 -27.67 18.07 -0.43
N ASP A 253 -28.89 17.80 0.05
CA ASP A 253 -30.09 18.54 -0.35
C ASP A 253 -30.26 19.86 0.45
N ARG A 254 -29.36 20.12 1.42
CA ARG A 254 -29.23 21.38 2.19
C ARG A 254 -27.99 22.21 1.83
N LEU A 255 -27.11 21.72 0.97
CA LEU A 255 -25.85 22.37 0.58
C LEU A 255 -25.81 22.59 -0.95
N PRO A 256 -26.36 23.71 -1.46
CA PRO A 256 -26.60 23.92 -2.90
C PRO A 256 -25.34 24.15 -3.74
N HIS A 257 -24.17 24.34 -3.11
CA HIS A 257 -22.89 24.61 -3.76
C HIS A 257 -21.92 23.41 -3.78
N LEU A 258 -22.38 22.23 -3.37
CA LEU A 258 -21.55 21.02 -3.46
C LEU A 258 -21.18 20.70 -4.91
N THR A 259 -19.89 20.43 -5.12
CA THR A 259 -19.33 19.90 -6.37
C THR A 259 -18.93 18.44 -6.25
N GLU A 260 -18.75 17.93 -5.03
CA GLU A 260 -18.27 16.57 -4.78
C GLU A 260 -18.88 15.97 -3.50
N VAL A 261 -19.15 14.66 -3.56
CA VAL A 261 -19.52 13.83 -2.40
C VAL A 261 -18.49 12.71 -2.24
N ASN A 262 -17.72 12.78 -1.15
CA ASN A 262 -16.78 11.74 -0.77
C ASN A 262 -17.48 10.74 0.17
N ILE A 263 -17.65 9.51 -0.29
CA ILE A 263 -18.33 8.43 0.46
C ILE A 263 -17.35 7.56 1.28
N GLY A 264 -16.07 7.94 1.26
CA GLY A 264 -15.00 7.29 2.00
C GLY A 264 -14.65 5.90 1.48
N GLY A 265 -13.96 5.13 2.32
CA GLY A 265 -13.60 3.74 2.04
C GLY A 265 -14.60 2.74 2.58
N GLY A 266 -14.08 1.59 3.01
CA GLY A 266 -14.82 0.58 3.78
C GLY A 266 -15.07 -0.74 3.08
N LEU A 267 -14.87 -0.75 1.76
CA LEU A 267 -14.90 -1.96 0.93
C LEU A 267 -13.95 -3.02 1.52
N GLY A 268 -14.46 -4.22 1.78
CA GLY A 268 -13.72 -5.34 2.34
C GLY A 268 -13.18 -6.33 1.30
N VAL A 269 -12.47 -7.35 1.80
CA VAL A 269 -12.06 -8.54 1.04
C VAL A 269 -12.50 -9.79 1.82
N PRO A 270 -12.67 -10.96 1.18
CA PRO A 270 -12.88 -12.21 1.91
C PRO A 270 -11.74 -12.48 2.91
N HIS A 271 -12.08 -12.90 4.13
CA HIS A 271 -11.14 -13.30 5.19
C HIS A 271 -11.37 -14.74 5.67
N ARG A 272 -12.51 -15.35 5.35
CA ARG A 272 -12.90 -16.70 5.75
C ARG A 272 -13.64 -17.39 4.60
N ALA A 273 -13.65 -18.73 4.56
CA ALA A 273 -14.26 -19.50 3.47
C ALA A 273 -15.78 -19.28 3.22
N GLY A 274 -16.50 -18.68 4.18
CA GLY A 274 -17.91 -18.30 4.04
C GLY A 274 -18.15 -16.90 3.46
N ASP A 275 -17.10 -16.09 3.32
CA ASP A 275 -17.21 -14.72 2.83
C ASP A 275 -17.42 -14.68 1.31
N ARG A 276 -18.30 -13.79 0.85
CA ARG A 276 -18.51 -13.51 -0.58
C ARG A 276 -17.78 -12.22 -0.95
N PRO A 277 -17.01 -12.17 -2.05
CA PRO A 277 -16.39 -10.94 -2.50
C PRO A 277 -17.47 -9.91 -2.89
N LEU A 278 -17.14 -8.63 -2.75
CA LEU A 278 -17.99 -7.51 -3.12
C LEU A 278 -18.27 -7.49 -4.64
N ASP A 279 -19.54 -7.50 -5.04
CA ASP A 279 -19.92 -7.21 -6.43
C ASP A 279 -19.79 -5.69 -6.68
N LEU A 280 -18.73 -5.31 -7.41
CA LEU A 280 -18.46 -3.92 -7.75
C LEU A 280 -19.52 -3.29 -8.68
N THR A 281 -20.22 -4.09 -9.49
CA THR A 281 -21.31 -3.60 -10.36
C THR A 281 -22.53 -3.26 -9.52
N ARG A 282 -22.87 -4.12 -8.55
CA ARG A 282 -23.93 -3.86 -7.57
C ARG A 282 -23.57 -2.66 -6.69
N TRP A 283 -22.36 -2.60 -6.15
CA TRP A 283 -21.84 -1.47 -5.35
C TRP A 283 -21.91 -0.15 -6.11
N ALA A 284 -21.44 -0.08 -7.36
CA ALA A 284 -21.49 1.14 -8.16
C ALA A 284 -22.92 1.53 -8.55
N SER A 285 -23.83 0.56 -8.80
CA SER A 285 -25.24 0.87 -9.06
C SER A 285 -25.98 1.42 -7.83
N VAL A 286 -25.61 0.99 -6.61
CA VAL A 286 -26.09 1.59 -5.35
C VAL A 286 -25.63 3.05 -5.19
N ILE A 287 -24.39 3.36 -5.58
CA ILE A 287 -23.89 4.74 -5.60
C ILE A 287 -24.64 5.60 -6.64
N ALA A 288 -24.85 5.07 -7.85
CA ALA A 288 -25.59 5.75 -8.89
C ALA A 288 -27.08 5.98 -8.53
N ALA A 289 -27.71 5.08 -7.78
CA ALA A 289 -29.06 5.28 -7.25
C ALA A 289 -29.15 6.42 -6.23
N ALA A 290 -28.06 6.74 -5.53
CA ALA A 290 -28.02 7.83 -4.55
C ALA A 290 -27.63 9.19 -5.18
N PHE A 291 -26.65 9.22 -6.08
CA PHE A 291 -26.02 10.46 -6.58
C PHE A 291 -26.02 10.63 -8.10
N GLY A 292 -26.39 9.61 -8.88
CA GLY A 292 -26.41 9.66 -10.34
C GLY A 292 -27.31 10.78 -10.89
N GLY A 293 -26.88 11.41 -11.98
CA GLY A 293 -27.58 12.55 -12.60
C GLY A 293 -27.48 13.88 -11.84
N ARG A 294 -26.90 13.91 -10.63
CA ARG A 294 -26.49 15.15 -9.95
C ARG A 294 -25.20 15.66 -10.57
N LYS A 295 -24.95 16.97 -10.50
CA LYS A 295 -23.66 17.58 -10.88
C LYS A 295 -22.65 17.45 -9.72
N LEU A 296 -22.33 16.22 -9.36
CA LEU A 296 -21.40 15.88 -8.28
C LEU A 296 -20.38 14.86 -8.77
N THR A 297 -19.10 15.13 -8.52
CA THR A 297 -18.06 14.09 -8.54
C THR A 297 -18.25 13.18 -7.32
N VAL A 298 -18.16 11.86 -7.48
CA VAL A 298 -18.15 10.92 -6.35
C VAL A 298 -16.73 10.53 -6.02
N ALA A 299 -16.24 10.92 -4.85
CA ALA A 299 -14.94 10.48 -4.35
C ALA A 299 -15.07 9.23 -3.48
N VAL A 300 -14.13 8.29 -3.62
CA VAL A 300 -14.01 7.06 -2.80
C VAL A 300 -12.60 6.95 -2.22
N GLU A 301 -12.49 6.43 -1.00
CA GLU A 301 -11.23 6.32 -0.23
C GLU A 301 -10.86 4.85 0.12
N PRO A 302 -10.75 3.94 -0.87
CA PRO A 302 -10.43 2.55 -0.60
C PRO A 302 -8.99 2.38 -0.09
N GLY A 303 -8.83 1.72 1.06
CA GLY A 303 -7.55 1.26 1.59
C GLY A 303 -7.42 -0.26 1.46
N ASP A 304 -7.97 -0.98 2.44
CA ASP A 304 -7.89 -2.44 2.53
C ASP A 304 -8.40 -3.15 1.27
N PHE A 305 -9.50 -2.73 0.66
CA PHE A 305 -9.93 -3.32 -0.61
C PHE A 305 -8.81 -3.41 -1.64
N LEU A 306 -7.98 -2.36 -1.78
CA LEU A 306 -6.91 -2.34 -2.78
C LEU A 306 -5.68 -3.16 -2.39
N VAL A 307 -5.31 -3.18 -1.11
CA VAL A 307 -3.99 -3.65 -0.66
C VAL A 307 -4.01 -4.89 0.26
N LYS A 308 -5.12 -5.18 0.96
CA LYS A 308 -5.19 -6.23 2.00
C LYS A 308 -4.76 -7.60 1.49
N ASP A 309 -5.47 -8.07 0.47
CA ASP A 309 -5.22 -9.33 -0.24
C ASP A 309 -4.20 -9.18 -1.40
N ALA A 310 -3.49 -8.04 -1.46
CA ALA A 310 -2.33 -7.83 -2.32
C ALA A 310 -1.02 -8.18 -1.62
N GLY A 311 -1.03 -8.47 -0.31
CA GLY A 311 0.17 -8.83 0.42
C GLY A 311 0.00 -9.92 1.47
N VAL A 312 1.15 -10.48 1.85
CA VAL A 312 1.32 -11.56 2.81
C VAL A 312 2.44 -11.21 3.80
N LEU A 313 2.35 -11.75 5.01
CA LEU A 313 3.43 -11.71 6.00
C LEU A 313 4.06 -13.11 6.04
N LEU A 314 5.31 -13.21 5.62
CA LEU A 314 6.09 -14.44 5.66
C LEU A 314 6.76 -14.57 7.03
N ALA A 315 6.59 -15.72 7.66
CA ALA A 315 7.18 -16.07 8.94
C ALA A 315 7.76 -17.49 8.90
N SER A 316 8.87 -17.73 9.60
CA SER A 316 9.45 -19.07 9.74
C SER A 316 8.92 -19.80 10.96
N VAL A 317 8.76 -21.13 10.86
CA VAL A 317 8.50 -22.00 12.00
C VAL A 317 9.71 -22.02 12.93
N THR A 318 9.45 -21.82 14.22
CA THR A 318 10.47 -21.80 15.29
C THR A 318 10.42 -23.03 16.20
N TYR A 319 9.25 -23.67 16.31
CA TYR A 319 9.06 -24.97 16.94
C TYR A 319 7.73 -25.58 16.53
N ARG A 320 7.65 -26.92 16.53
CA ARG A 320 6.41 -27.68 16.69
C ARG A 320 6.45 -28.48 18.00
N GLU A 321 5.44 -28.33 18.86
CA GLU A 321 5.40 -29.01 20.17
C GLU A 321 3.98 -29.40 20.58
N ARG A 322 3.76 -30.63 21.05
CA ARG A 322 2.50 -31.05 21.66
C ARG A 322 2.42 -30.61 23.12
N ARG A 323 1.42 -29.81 23.47
CA ARG A 323 1.12 -29.41 24.86
C ARG A 323 -0.27 -29.92 25.24
N LYS A 324 -0.32 -30.94 26.10
CA LYS A 324 -1.52 -31.74 26.41
C LYS A 324 -2.07 -32.41 25.13
N GLU A 325 -3.30 -32.09 24.73
CA GLU A 325 -3.96 -32.62 23.53
C GLU A 325 -3.85 -31.71 22.30
N VAL A 326 -3.11 -30.60 22.39
CA VAL A 326 -2.99 -29.61 21.31
C VAL A 326 -1.57 -29.62 20.73
N GLU A 327 -1.45 -29.75 19.42
CA GLU A 327 -0.21 -29.46 18.68
C GLU A 327 -0.08 -27.94 18.53
N PHE A 328 0.99 -27.36 19.10
CA PHE A 328 1.35 -25.96 18.92
C PHE A 328 2.40 -25.82 17.81
N LEU A 329 2.27 -24.73 17.05
CA LEU A 329 3.26 -24.30 16.07
C LEU A 329 3.63 -22.84 16.34
N GLY A 330 4.89 -22.58 16.70
CA GLY A 330 5.39 -21.22 16.97
C GLY A 330 6.02 -20.59 15.74
N LEU A 331 5.67 -19.35 15.42
CA LEU A 331 6.24 -18.58 14.30
C LEU A 331 7.21 -17.48 14.78
N ASP A 332 8.11 -17.03 13.90
CA ASP A 332 8.99 -15.88 14.16
C ASP A 332 8.32 -14.49 14.01
N ALA A 333 6.99 -14.47 13.84
CA ALA A 333 6.13 -13.29 13.84
C ALA A 333 5.01 -13.41 14.89
N GLY A 334 4.69 -12.31 15.59
CA GLY A 334 3.50 -12.19 16.45
C GLY A 334 2.63 -10.99 16.09
N PHE A 335 1.55 -10.77 16.85
CA PHE A 335 0.54 -9.73 16.58
C PHE A 335 1.12 -8.31 16.48
N ASN A 336 2.32 -8.07 17.02
CA ASN A 336 3.05 -6.81 16.84
C ASN A 336 3.43 -6.51 15.37
N LEU A 337 3.27 -7.48 14.46
CA LEU A 337 3.47 -7.33 13.01
C LEU A 337 2.17 -7.39 12.18
N ALA A 338 1.10 -7.98 12.72
CA ALA A 338 -0.26 -7.87 12.19
C ALA A 338 -1.26 -8.03 13.35
N MET A 339 -1.78 -6.92 13.86
CA MET A 339 -2.52 -6.86 15.12
C MET A 339 -3.98 -7.33 15.01
N GLU A 340 -4.50 -7.37 13.79
CA GLU A 340 -5.93 -7.44 13.52
C GLU A 340 -6.62 -8.76 13.89
N PRO A 341 -5.98 -9.94 13.76
CA PRO A 341 -6.54 -11.18 14.30
C PRO A 341 -6.74 -11.11 15.82
N ALA A 342 -5.81 -10.50 16.54
CA ALA A 342 -5.82 -10.41 18.00
C ALA A 342 -6.71 -9.27 18.55
N PHE A 343 -6.90 -8.20 17.78
CA PHE A 343 -7.61 -6.98 18.23
C PHE A 343 -9.00 -6.78 17.61
N TYR A 344 -9.25 -7.30 16.40
CA TYR A 344 -10.53 -7.13 15.67
C TYR A 344 -11.24 -8.44 15.30
N ASP A 345 -10.69 -9.62 15.67
CA ASP A 345 -11.08 -10.94 15.15
C ASP A 345 -11.06 -11.00 13.60
N LEU A 346 -10.16 -10.25 12.96
CA LEU A 346 -10.03 -10.21 11.50
C LEU A 346 -8.84 -11.09 11.07
N PRO A 347 -9.05 -12.36 10.66
CA PRO A 347 -7.99 -13.34 10.58
C PRO A 347 -7.09 -13.17 9.35
N CYS A 348 -5.86 -13.66 9.50
CA CYS A 348 -4.92 -13.91 8.41
C CYS A 348 -4.75 -15.42 8.27
N GLU A 349 -5.08 -16.01 7.11
CA GLU A 349 -4.97 -17.47 6.93
C GLU A 349 -3.49 -17.92 6.93
N PRO A 350 -3.08 -18.86 7.80
CA PRO A 350 -1.75 -19.46 7.75
C PRO A 350 -1.66 -20.54 6.67
N VAL A 351 -0.80 -20.34 5.67
CA VAL A 351 -0.59 -21.26 4.54
C VAL A 351 0.89 -21.65 4.43
N PRO A 352 1.27 -22.94 4.47
CA PRO A 352 2.63 -23.37 4.19
C PRO A 352 3.07 -22.97 2.79
N ALA A 353 4.23 -22.31 2.66
CA ALA A 353 4.76 -21.91 1.35
C ALA A 353 5.22 -23.11 0.51
N VAL A 354 5.60 -24.21 1.16
CA VAL A 354 5.87 -25.52 0.53
C VAL A 354 5.19 -26.62 1.37
N PRO A 355 3.93 -26.99 1.10
CA PRO A 355 3.26 -28.06 1.83
C PRO A 355 3.89 -29.43 1.53
N ARG A 356 4.07 -30.25 2.57
CA ARG A 356 4.41 -31.68 2.42
C ARG A 356 3.23 -32.46 1.85
N ASP A 357 3.54 -33.51 1.10
CA ASP A 357 2.56 -34.53 0.71
C ASP A 357 2.25 -35.44 1.92
N ALA A 358 1.38 -34.92 2.80
CA ALA A 358 0.98 -35.57 4.04
C ALA A 358 -0.47 -35.18 4.40
N PRO A 359 -1.22 -36.06 5.09
CA PRO A 359 -2.54 -35.70 5.63
C PRO A 359 -2.45 -34.48 6.56
N PRO A 360 -3.46 -33.59 6.58
CA PRO A 360 -3.45 -32.42 7.44
C PRO A 360 -3.60 -32.81 8.92
N ALA A 361 -2.77 -32.21 9.76
CA ALA A 361 -2.93 -32.18 11.22
C ALA A 361 -3.57 -30.84 11.63
N ARG A 362 -4.05 -30.74 12.87
CA ARG A 362 -4.70 -29.55 13.41
C ARG A 362 -3.77 -28.86 14.41
N PHE A 363 -3.53 -27.57 14.24
CA PHE A 363 -2.54 -26.81 15.02
C PHE A 363 -3.15 -25.55 15.65
N THR A 364 -2.73 -25.23 16.88
CA THR A 364 -2.82 -23.85 17.38
C THR A 364 -1.54 -23.13 17.01
N ILE A 365 -1.66 -22.14 16.12
CA ILE A 365 -0.55 -21.41 15.53
C ILE A 365 -0.37 -20.13 16.33
N VAL A 366 0.80 -19.97 16.94
CA VAL A 366 1.12 -18.90 17.88
C VAL A 366 2.32 -18.08 17.39
N GLY A 367 2.36 -16.82 17.78
CA GLY A 367 3.50 -15.96 17.50
C GLY A 367 4.62 -16.08 18.55
N ASN A 368 5.37 -15.00 18.71
CA ASN A 368 6.54 -14.91 19.59
C ASN A 368 6.48 -13.75 20.60
N VAL A 369 5.42 -12.96 20.62
CA VAL A 369 5.12 -12.02 21.70
C VAL A 369 4.77 -12.81 22.96
N ASN A 370 5.24 -12.34 24.12
CA ASN A 370 5.06 -13.04 25.41
C ASN A 370 3.71 -12.72 26.07
N GLU A 371 2.61 -12.82 25.30
CA GLU A 371 1.24 -12.59 25.75
C GLU A 371 0.29 -13.70 25.28
N ALA A 372 -0.70 -14.06 26.11
CA ALA A 372 -1.61 -15.17 25.84
C ALA A 372 -2.55 -14.96 24.62
N LEU A 373 -2.61 -13.73 24.11
CA LEU A 373 -3.38 -13.31 22.94
C LEU A 373 -2.60 -13.44 21.61
N ASP A 374 -1.31 -13.81 21.63
CA ASP A 374 -0.50 -13.94 20.41
C ASP A 374 -0.74 -15.27 19.67
N LYS A 375 -1.98 -15.41 19.17
CA LYS A 375 -2.43 -16.54 18.36
C LYS A 375 -2.84 -16.06 16.97
N TRP A 376 -2.39 -16.75 15.94
CA TRP A 376 -2.78 -16.52 14.55
C TRP A 376 -4.02 -17.33 14.15
N ALA A 377 -4.10 -18.57 14.64
CA ALA A 377 -5.24 -19.45 14.43
C ALA A 377 -5.28 -20.54 15.53
N GLU A 378 -6.47 -21.04 15.86
CA GLU A 378 -6.64 -22.21 16.73
C GLU A 378 -7.29 -23.34 15.95
N ASP A 379 -6.87 -24.58 16.21
CA ASP A 379 -7.41 -25.80 15.58
C ASP A 379 -7.34 -25.79 14.02
N HIS A 380 -6.29 -25.17 13.47
CA HIS A 380 -6.10 -24.92 12.03
C HIS A 380 -5.60 -26.16 11.27
N PRO A 381 -6.30 -26.63 10.22
CA PRO A 381 -5.94 -27.84 9.49
C PRO A 381 -4.92 -27.59 8.36
N MET A 382 -3.70 -28.13 8.48
CA MET A 382 -2.72 -28.10 7.39
C MET A 382 -1.72 -29.28 7.45
N PRO A 383 -1.05 -29.65 6.34
CA PRO A 383 0.07 -30.59 6.38
C PRO A 383 1.15 -30.09 7.35
N ALA A 384 1.74 -30.99 8.14
CA ALA A 384 2.69 -30.61 9.17
C ALA A 384 3.96 -29.93 8.56
N PRO A 385 4.34 -28.74 9.04
CA PRO A 385 5.65 -28.18 8.77
C PRO A 385 6.72 -28.72 9.74
N ASP A 386 7.98 -28.57 9.35
CA ASP A 386 9.16 -28.77 10.21
C ASP A 386 9.78 -27.39 10.57
N ASP A 387 10.72 -27.38 11.52
CA ASP A 387 11.39 -26.16 11.96
C ASP A 387 12.16 -25.47 10.80
N GLY A 388 12.01 -24.15 10.68
CA GLY A 388 12.57 -23.35 9.58
C GLY A 388 11.74 -23.31 8.29
N ASP A 389 10.60 -24.00 8.21
CA ASP A 389 9.66 -23.85 7.09
C ASP A 389 8.99 -22.47 7.09
N VAL A 390 8.68 -21.96 5.90
CA VAL A 390 7.99 -20.67 5.72
C VAL A 390 6.47 -20.87 5.70
N ILE A 391 5.79 -20.17 6.60
CA ILE A 391 4.34 -19.96 6.59
C ILE A 391 4.05 -18.55 6.05
N ALA A 392 3.14 -18.46 5.08
CA ALA A 392 2.58 -17.20 4.62
C ALA A 392 1.25 -16.93 5.34
N LEU A 393 1.18 -15.81 6.07
CA LEU A 393 -0.06 -15.26 6.61
C LEU A 393 -0.72 -14.41 5.52
N ILE A 394 -1.85 -14.88 4.99
CA ILE A 394 -2.58 -14.23 3.89
C ILE A 394 -3.39 -13.04 4.40
N ASN A 395 -3.70 -12.07 3.52
CA ASN A 395 -4.39 -10.81 3.84
C ASN A 395 -3.62 -9.85 4.76
N ALA A 396 -2.28 -9.86 4.71
CA ALA A 396 -1.42 -9.00 5.53
C ALA A 396 -0.82 -7.80 4.74
N GLY A 397 -1.37 -7.46 3.56
CA GLY A 397 -0.93 -6.30 2.79
C GLY A 397 -1.47 -4.96 3.29
N GLY A 398 -2.54 -4.97 4.10
CA GLY A 398 -3.24 -3.79 4.63
C GLY A 398 -3.42 -3.85 6.14
N TYR A 399 -3.30 -2.69 6.78
CA TYR A 399 -3.18 -2.38 8.21
C TYR A 399 -2.06 -3.10 8.99
N ALA A 400 -1.70 -4.35 8.70
CA ALA A 400 -0.60 -5.07 9.33
C ALA A 400 0.70 -4.25 9.45
N ALA A 401 1.30 -3.84 8.32
CA ALA A 401 2.53 -3.04 8.32
C ALA A 401 2.34 -1.60 8.85
N SER A 402 1.14 -1.03 8.78
CA SER A 402 0.83 0.32 9.28
C SER A 402 0.57 0.37 10.80
N MET A 403 0.11 -0.74 11.40
CA MET A 403 -0.17 -0.90 12.82
C MET A 403 0.95 -1.66 13.57
N ARG A 404 2.03 -2.04 12.88
CA ARG A 404 3.18 -2.73 13.48
C ARG A 404 3.75 -1.95 14.67
N SER A 405 4.17 -2.66 15.70
CA SER A 405 4.77 -2.08 16.91
C SER A 405 6.07 -2.78 17.29
N ASP A 406 6.89 -2.08 18.09
CA ASP A 406 8.11 -2.60 18.70
C ASP A 406 7.86 -3.36 20.01
N HIS A 407 6.63 -3.83 20.24
CA HIS A 407 6.26 -4.59 21.44
C HIS A 407 7.22 -5.79 21.66
N CYS A 408 7.53 -6.09 22.93
CA CYS A 408 8.59 -7.03 23.34
C CYS A 408 9.98 -6.70 22.76
N LEU A 409 10.23 -5.47 22.31
CA LEU A 409 11.43 -5.00 21.61
C LEU A 409 11.78 -5.81 20.35
N ARG A 410 10.78 -6.42 19.69
CA ARG A 410 10.99 -7.33 18.54
C ARG A 410 11.28 -6.63 17.21
N ALA A 411 11.14 -5.29 17.11
CA ALA A 411 11.44 -4.51 15.90
C ALA A 411 12.95 -4.27 15.60
N ARG A 412 13.87 -5.10 16.14
CA ARG A 412 15.33 -4.91 16.00
C ARG A 412 15.89 -5.06 14.58
N ARG A 413 15.11 -5.64 13.67
CA ARG A 413 15.19 -5.42 12.22
C ARG A 413 13.80 -5.00 11.77
N GLU A 414 13.71 -4.04 10.86
CA GLU A 414 12.46 -3.83 10.14
C GLU A 414 12.18 -5.08 9.29
N PRO A 415 10.96 -5.66 9.33
CA PRO A 415 10.60 -6.73 8.41
C PRO A 415 10.72 -6.23 6.97
N SER A 416 11.49 -6.93 6.13
CA SER A 416 11.75 -6.52 4.76
C SER A 416 10.43 -6.36 3.99
N CYS A 417 10.18 -5.17 3.45
CA CYS A 417 8.99 -4.92 2.63
C CYS A 417 9.34 -5.06 1.15
N CYS A 418 8.95 -6.20 0.57
CA CYS A 418 9.25 -6.57 -0.81
C CYS A 418 8.08 -6.18 -1.72
N LEU A 419 8.33 -5.29 -2.68
CA LEU A 419 7.36 -4.98 -3.73
C LEU A 419 7.58 -5.92 -4.91
N THR A 420 6.56 -6.70 -5.29
CA THR A 420 6.63 -7.60 -6.45
C THR A 420 5.83 -7.04 -7.62
N ASP A 421 6.34 -7.26 -8.83
CA ASP A 421 5.71 -6.88 -10.09
C ASP A 421 5.52 -8.09 -11.03
N ASP A 422 5.38 -7.83 -12.34
CA ASP A 422 5.20 -8.89 -13.34
C ASP A 422 6.53 -9.44 -13.90
N GLY A 423 7.65 -8.76 -13.63
CA GLY A 423 9.01 -9.24 -13.91
C GLY A 423 9.60 -10.07 -12.77
N GLY A 424 9.31 -9.73 -11.51
CA GLY A 424 9.77 -10.50 -10.35
C GLY A 424 9.57 -9.81 -9.00
N ALA A 425 10.43 -10.16 -8.05
CA ALA A 425 10.54 -9.47 -6.76
C ALA A 425 11.71 -8.50 -6.79
N ALA A 426 11.42 -7.19 -6.79
CA ALA A 426 12.44 -6.18 -6.55
C ALA A 426 12.99 -6.37 -5.13
N PRO A 427 14.32 -6.51 -4.94
CA PRO A 427 14.91 -6.53 -3.61
C PRO A 427 14.77 -5.15 -3.00
N GLY A 428 13.71 -4.92 -2.23
CA GLY A 428 13.46 -3.65 -1.55
C GLY A 428 14.69 -3.25 -0.73
N ALA A 429 15.24 -2.08 -1.03
CA ALA A 429 16.42 -1.56 -0.33
C ALA A 429 16.18 -1.58 1.19
N VAL A 430 17.04 -2.30 1.91
CA VAL A 430 17.00 -2.34 3.38
C VAL A 430 17.34 -0.96 3.89
N LEU A 431 16.34 -0.24 4.40
CA LEU A 431 16.55 1.08 4.99
C LEU A 431 17.54 0.94 6.16
N PRO A 432 18.66 1.70 6.18
CA PRO A 432 19.53 1.73 7.34
C PRO A 432 18.78 2.35 8.52
N PRO A 433 18.90 1.81 9.74
CA PRO A 433 18.17 2.33 10.89
C PRO A 433 18.60 3.76 11.22
N CYS A 434 17.64 4.67 11.34
CA CYS A 434 17.84 6.09 11.66
C CYS A 434 18.26 6.34 13.13
N HIS A 435 19.35 5.72 13.57
CA HIS A 435 19.94 5.88 14.89
C HIS A 435 21.46 6.11 14.78
N GLY A 436 21.91 7.30 15.17
CA GLY A 436 23.34 7.62 15.20
C GLY A 436 24.09 6.71 16.18
N ARG A 437 25.24 6.19 15.75
CA ARG A 437 26.22 5.49 16.60
C ARG A 437 27.56 6.26 16.60
N PRO A 438 28.25 6.33 17.74
CA PRO A 438 29.63 6.80 17.77
C PRO A 438 30.59 5.80 17.09
N MET A 439 31.71 6.30 16.58
CA MET A 439 32.72 5.52 15.85
C MET A 439 33.71 4.82 16.77
N THR A 440 34.18 3.63 16.36
CA THR A 440 35.57 3.15 16.54
C THR A 440 35.96 2.29 15.32
N ASN A 441 37.27 2.14 15.07
CA ASN A 441 37.83 1.69 13.78
C ASN A 441 38.44 0.25 13.86
N PRO A 442 39.31 -0.27 12.96
CA PRO A 442 39.10 -1.59 12.35
C PRO A 442 40.25 -2.59 12.60
N ASP A 443 40.27 -3.74 11.92
CA ASP A 443 41.51 -4.29 11.34
C ASP A 443 41.29 -5.44 10.31
N ALA A 444 42.39 -5.93 9.72
CA ALA A 444 42.56 -7.21 9.00
C ALA A 444 42.15 -7.35 7.50
N THR A 445 42.89 -6.65 6.64
CA THR A 445 43.56 -7.14 5.40
C THR A 445 42.98 -8.29 4.53
N ASP A 446 42.72 -7.89 3.27
CA ASP A 446 42.68 -8.61 1.98
C ASP A 446 43.55 -9.87 1.75
N THR A 447 43.07 -10.81 0.91
CA THR A 447 43.92 -11.47 -0.12
C THR A 447 43.09 -12.07 -1.27
N LEU A 448 43.38 -11.66 -2.51
CA LEU A 448 42.72 -12.12 -3.75
C LEU A 448 43.46 -13.28 -4.46
N SER A 449 42.70 -14.12 -5.18
CA SER A 449 43.22 -14.95 -6.29
C SER A 449 42.22 -15.11 -7.44
N ARG A 450 42.77 -15.16 -8.66
CA ARG A 450 42.16 -15.14 -10.01
C ARG A 450 41.89 -16.56 -10.52
N GLU A 451 41.20 -16.89 -11.62
CA GLU A 451 40.27 -16.31 -12.65
C GLU A 451 39.74 -17.56 -13.44
N THR A 452 38.72 -17.64 -14.32
CA THR A 452 37.74 -16.76 -15.03
C THR A 452 36.50 -17.68 -15.36
N GLU A 453 35.52 -17.51 -16.27
CA GLU A 453 35.26 -16.58 -17.39
C GLU A 453 33.73 -16.42 -17.66
N THR A 454 33.08 -15.36 -17.19
CA THR A 454 31.84 -14.79 -17.78
C THR A 454 31.79 -13.28 -17.54
N GLY A 455 31.10 -12.54 -18.42
CA GLY A 455 31.16 -11.07 -18.52
C GLY A 455 30.46 -10.24 -17.42
N VAL A 456 30.39 -10.73 -16.19
CA VAL A 456 29.88 -9.98 -15.02
C VAL A 456 30.89 -10.11 -13.88
N THR A 457 31.50 -9.00 -13.45
CA THR A 457 32.51 -9.01 -12.39
C THR A 457 31.91 -9.34 -11.01
N PRO A 458 32.46 -10.28 -10.22
CA PRO A 458 31.95 -10.66 -8.89
C PRO A 458 32.02 -9.59 -7.79
N HIS A 459 32.28 -8.32 -8.14
CA HIS A 459 32.53 -7.21 -7.22
C HIS A 459 31.70 -5.96 -7.55
N SER A 460 30.50 -6.15 -8.11
CA SER A 460 29.41 -5.23 -7.76
C SER A 460 29.15 -5.36 -6.26
N PRO A 461 29.13 -4.28 -5.47
CA PRO A 461 28.68 -4.37 -4.07
C PRO A 461 27.22 -4.81 -3.99
N ASP A 462 26.79 -5.39 -2.87
CA ASP A 462 25.39 -5.83 -2.63
C ASP A 462 24.35 -4.68 -2.67
N PHE A 463 24.82 -3.43 -2.79
CA PHE A 463 24.04 -2.20 -2.91
C PHE A 463 24.11 -1.55 -4.32
N ALA A 464 24.57 -2.29 -5.34
CA ALA A 464 24.63 -1.79 -6.71
C ALA A 464 23.22 -1.62 -7.33
N PHE A 465 22.85 -0.40 -7.73
CA PHE A 465 21.60 -0.14 -8.45
C PHE A 465 21.58 -0.85 -9.81
N ASP A 466 20.60 -1.72 -10.01
CA ASP A 466 20.31 -2.43 -11.26
C ASP A 466 19.41 -1.56 -12.16
N PRO A 467 19.76 -1.30 -13.43
CA PRO A 467 18.93 -0.53 -14.37
C PRO A 467 17.60 -1.21 -14.74
N SER A 468 17.48 -2.52 -14.52
CA SER A 468 16.22 -3.26 -14.68
C SER A 468 15.34 -3.25 -13.42
N ASP A 469 15.83 -2.76 -12.28
CA ASP A 469 15.03 -2.72 -11.05
C ASP A 469 13.86 -1.71 -11.16
N PRO A 470 12.64 -2.07 -10.73
CA PRO A 470 11.48 -1.19 -10.74
C PRO A 470 11.65 0.14 -9.99
N TRP A 471 12.52 0.24 -8.97
CA TRP A 471 12.86 1.53 -8.35
C TRP A 471 13.67 2.40 -9.28
N THR A 472 14.71 1.85 -9.91
CA THR A 472 15.54 2.57 -10.88
C THR A 472 14.65 3.12 -12.00
N GLN A 473 13.76 2.29 -12.55
CA GLN A 473 12.76 2.72 -13.53
C GLN A 473 11.78 3.78 -12.98
N THR A 474 11.21 3.59 -11.78
CA THR A 474 10.23 4.54 -11.21
C THR A 474 10.86 5.90 -10.90
N PHE A 475 12.09 5.92 -10.38
CA PHE A 475 12.88 7.13 -10.14
C PHE A 475 13.20 7.83 -11.47
N GLN A 476 13.63 7.07 -12.48
CA GLN A 476 13.93 7.59 -13.81
C GLN A 476 12.69 8.19 -14.50
N MET A 477 11.52 7.56 -14.40
CA MET A 477 10.24 8.13 -14.85
C MET A 477 9.88 9.45 -14.12
N ALA A 478 10.29 9.62 -12.85
CA ALA A 478 10.12 10.89 -12.13
C ALA A 478 11.13 11.96 -12.62
N LEU A 479 12.37 11.57 -12.94
CA LEU A 479 13.39 12.46 -13.50
C LEU A 479 13.04 12.94 -14.93
N GLU A 480 12.40 12.10 -15.75
CA GLU A 480 11.82 12.53 -17.03
C GLU A 480 10.73 13.59 -16.84
N LYS A 481 9.80 13.36 -15.90
CA LYS A 481 8.73 14.31 -15.55
C LYS A 481 9.25 15.62 -14.92
N ALA A 482 10.48 15.67 -14.42
CA ALA A 482 11.09 16.86 -13.82
C ALA A 482 11.67 17.87 -14.85
N GLU A 483 11.47 17.62 -16.15
CA GLU A 483 11.87 18.51 -17.26
C GLU A 483 13.35 18.94 -17.19
N LEU A 484 14.27 18.01 -16.94
CA LEU A 484 15.66 18.36 -16.59
C LEU A 484 16.52 18.81 -17.79
N SER A 485 15.95 18.89 -19.00
CA SER A 485 16.64 19.27 -20.23
C SER A 485 17.31 20.64 -20.10
N GLY A 486 18.60 20.71 -20.42
CA GLY A 486 19.40 21.93 -20.29
C GLY A 486 19.70 22.38 -18.85
N LYS A 487 19.10 21.78 -17.81
CA LYS A 487 19.35 22.12 -16.41
C LYS A 487 20.69 21.54 -15.93
N ARG A 488 21.27 22.13 -14.88
CA ARG A 488 22.40 21.56 -14.13
C ARG A 488 21.82 20.78 -12.94
N VAL A 489 22.17 19.50 -12.82
CA VAL A 489 21.68 18.63 -11.75
C VAL A 489 22.82 18.32 -10.77
N TYR A 490 22.50 18.27 -9.47
CA TYR A 490 23.37 17.76 -8.42
C TYR A 490 22.71 16.53 -7.79
N GLU A 491 23.40 15.40 -7.78
CA GLU A 491 22.93 14.12 -7.23
C GLU A 491 23.69 13.79 -5.93
N VAL A 492 22.96 13.48 -4.85
CA VAL A 492 23.54 13.05 -3.56
C VAL A 492 23.30 11.56 -3.44
N GLY A 493 24.38 10.77 -3.34
CA GLY A 493 24.33 9.31 -3.46
C GLY A 493 24.36 8.85 -4.91
N ILE A 494 25.39 9.24 -5.66
CA ILE A 494 25.57 8.86 -7.09
C ILE A 494 25.69 7.34 -7.31
N GLY A 495 26.08 6.57 -6.29
CA GLY A 495 26.17 5.11 -6.34
C GLY A 495 26.92 4.59 -7.56
N THR A 496 26.27 3.75 -8.35
CA THR A 496 26.85 3.14 -9.57
C THR A 496 26.85 4.07 -10.79
N GLY A 497 26.38 5.32 -10.69
CA GLY A 497 26.32 6.28 -11.80
C GLY A 497 25.25 6.01 -12.86
N VAL A 498 24.41 4.99 -12.69
CA VAL A 498 23.34 4.62 -13.63
C VAL A 498 22.35 5.79 -13.84
N ASN A 499 21.93 6.44 -12.75
CA ASN A 499 21.03 7.60 -12.81
C ASN A 499 21.71 8.83 -13.42
N ALA A 500 22.99 9.09 -13.11
CA ALA A 500 23.76 10.14 -13.75
C ALA A 500 23.87 9.95 -15.29
N ALA A 501 23.99 8.72 -15.77
CA ALA A 501 23.94 8.42 -17.21
C ALA A 501 22.54 8.70 -17.80
N PHE A 502 21.49 8.24 -17.12
CA PHE A 502 20.09 8.47 -17.52
C PHE A 502 19.74 9.97 -17.59
N LEU A 503 20.11 10.75 -16.56
CA LEU A 503 19.95 12.20 -16.50
C LEU A 503 20.58 12.92 -17.71
N LEU A 504 21.75 12.47 -18.15
CA LEU A 504 22.48 13.04 -19.28
C LEU A 504 21.89 12.64 -20.64
N GLN A 505 21.48 11.39 -20.79
CA GLN A 505 21.06 10.80 -22.06
C GLN A 505 19.56 10.94 -22.34
N MET A 506 18.72 10.67 -21.34
CA MET A 506 17.25 10.63 -21.47
C MET A 506 16.63 11.95 -21.01
N CYS A 507 16.99 12.45 -19.83
CA CYS A 507 16.47 13.73 -19.32
C CYS A 507 17.14 14.97 -19.95
N GLY A 508 18.25 14.79 -20.68
CA GLY A 508 18.94 15.88 -21.40
C GLY A 508 19.66 16.91 -20.52
N ALA A 509 19.94 16.61 -19.24
CA ALA A 509 20.56 17.53 -18.29
C ALA A 509 21.90 18.08 -18.82
N ALA A 510 22.09 19.40 -18.87
CA ALA A 510 23.29 20.02 -19.45
C ALA A 510 24.58 19.55 -18.77
N ARG A 511 24.54 19.38 -17.45
CA ARG A 511 25.63 18.85 -16.62
C ARG A 511 25.04 18.09 -15.44
N VAL A 512 25.61 16.94 -15.12
CA VAL A 512 25.36 16.24 -13.86
C VAL A 512 26.63 16.30 -13.03
N SER A 513 26.48 16.74 -11.79
CA SER A 513 27.50 16.58 -10.75
C SER A 513 26.91 15.77 -9.61
N GLY A 514 27.74 15.16 -8.78
CA GLY A 514 27.23 14.48 -7.60
C GLY A 514 28.31 13.84 -6.76
N SER A 515 27.96 13.55 -5.51
CA SER A 515 28.86 13.04 -4.48
C SER A 515 28.27 11.80 -3.81
N ASP A 516 29.13 10.91 -3.33
CA ASP A 516 28.73 9.77 -2.50
C ASP A 516 29.41 9.82 -1.12
N LEU A 517 28.88 9.04 -0.17
CA LEU A 517 29.51 8.79 1.13
C LEU A 517 30.59 7.70 1.03
N ASP A 518 30.46 6.76 0.10
CA ASP A 518 31.52 5.81 -0.23
C ASP A 518 32.41 6.39 -1.34
N PRO A 519 33.67 6.77 -1.07
CA PRO A 519 34.55 7.39 -2.06
C PRO A 519 34.84 6.48 -3.27
N ARG A 520 34.64 5.15 -3.15
CA ARG A 520 34.79 4.19 -4.26
C ARG A 520 33.70 4.33 -5.33
N MET A 521 32.55 4.93 -4.98
CA MET A 521 31.43 5.10 -5.90
C MET A 521 31.70 6.17 -6.95
N ALA A 522 32.51 7.19 -6.66
CA ALA A 522 32.88 8.22 -7.63
C ALA A 522 33.56 7.64 -8.88
N ASP A 523 34.60 6.83 -8.69
CA ASP A 523 35.33 6.17 -9.78
C ASP A 523 34.47 5.12 -10.51
N LEU A 524 33.58 4.43 -9.79
CA LEU A 524 32.65 3.44 -10.37
C LEU A 524 31.60 4.12 -11.25
N ALA A 525 30.99 5.20 -10.75
CA ALA A 525 30.06 6.02 -11.49
C ALA A 525 30.71 6.61 -12.73
N GLU A 526 31.95 7.10 -12.67
CA GLU A 526 32.61 7.66 -13.85
C GLU A 526 32.84 6.60 -14.95
N ARG A 527 33.29 5.39 -14.58
CA ARG A 527 33.43 4.27 -15.52
C ARG A 527 32.09 3.87 -16.15
N ASN A 528 31.04 3.77 -15.33
CA ASN A 528 29.72 3.36 -15.79
C ASN A 528 29.06 4.42 -16.68
N VAL A 529 29.15 5.71 -16.34
CA VAL A 529 28.63 6.79 -17.19
C VAL A 529 29.38 6.89 -18.51
N ARG A 530 30.71 6.65 -18.53
CA ARG A 530 31.50 6.54 -19.77
C ARG A 530 31.09 5.36 -20.65
N SER A 531 30.55 4.28 -20.06
CA SER A 531 30.05 3.11 -20.78
C SER A 531 28.62 3.31 -21.30
N LEU A 532 27.72 3.81 -20.44
CA LEU A 532 26.28 3.93 -20.70
C LEU A 532 25.92 5.14 -21.57
N ALA A 533 26.51 6.32 -21.29
CA ALA A 533 26.22 7.58 -21.96
C ALA A 533 27.49 8.21 -22.59
N PRO A 534 28.22 7.48 -23.48
CA PRO A 534 29.59 7.85 -23.90
C PRO A 534 29.70 9.22 -24.56
N ALA A 535 28.70 9.63 -25.36
CA ALA A 535 28.70 10.94 -26.02
C ALA A 535 28.50 12.10 -25.01
N GLN A 536 27.82 11.85 -23.90
CA GLN A 536 27.50 12.83 -22.87
C GLN A 536 28.42 12.73 -21.64
N ALA A 537 29.26 11.70 -21.51
CA ALA A 537 30.05 11.43 -20.31
C ALA A 537 30.95 12.61 -19.86
N HIS A 538 31.41 13.45 -20.80
CA HIS A 538 32.13 14.70 -20.51
C HIS A 538 31.32 15.77 -19.75
N ARG A 539 30.01 15.55 -19.58
CA ARG A 539 29.08 16.39 -18.79
C ARG A 539 28.85 15.82 -17.39
N PHE A 540 29.30 14.59 -17.09
CA PHE A 540 29.33 14.05 -15.73
C PHE A 540 30.58 14.51 -14.99
N HIS A 541 30.41 14.88 -13.73
CA HIS A 541 31.48 15.37 -12.87
C HIS A 541 31.27 14.79 -11.46
N PRO A 542 31.79 13.59 -11.17
CA PRO A 542 31.75 13.03 -9.83
C PRO A 542 32.56 13.91 -8.88
N ILE A 543 32.16 13.92 -7.61
CA ILE A 543 32.80 14.66 -6.53
C ILE A 543 33.19 13.63 -5.48
N ASN A 544 34.49 13.39 -5.36
CA ASN A 544 35.04 12.50 -4.36
C ASN A 544 34.70 13.05 -2.96
N GLY A 545 34.14 12.20 -2.10
CA GLY A 545 34.00 12.52 -0.68
C GLY A 545 35.37 12.77 -0.02
N PRO A 546 35.41 13.38 1.17
CA PRO A 546 36.65 13.54 1.90
C PRO A 546 37.28 12.16 2.16
N SER A 547 38.51 11.97 1.67
CA SER A 547 39.31 10.78 1.97
C SER A 547 39.57 10.71 3.47
N ALA A 548 39.15 9.60 4.09
CA ALA A 548 39.29 9.32 5.53
C ALA A 548 40.74 9.02 5.94
#